data_AF-A0A1H3MZL4-F1
#
_entry.id   AF-A0A1H3MZL4-F1
#
_cell.length_a   1.000
_cell.length_b   1.000
_cell.length_c   1.000
_cell.angle_alpha   90.00
_cell.angle_beta   90.00
_cell.angle_gamma   90.00
#
_symmetry.space_group_name_H-M   'P 1'
#
loop_
_entity.id
_entity.type
_entity.pdbx_description
1 polymer ?
#
loop_
_entity_poly.entity_id
_entity_poly.type
_entity_poly.pdbx_seq_one_letter_code
_entity_poly.pdbx_strand_id
1 'polypeptide(L)'
;MVLTFSPVITVGRGYNAKHLRDNGVVVHTVRPEWLELGLTQAQTFTGNIVRIYDRERCICDIIKNKNKMDIQVFQMALTSYFSDSDKNIHNLMEYAGIMGVSDKVRQYTEVLL
;
A
#
# COMPACT_ATOMS: atom_id res chain seq x y z
N MET A 1 -25.53 -2.36 7.36
CA MET A 1 -24.58 -2.93 6.39
C MET A 1 -23.24 -3.07 7.11
N VAL A 2 -22.94 -4.25 7.63
CA VAL A 2 -21.62 -4.49 8.25
C VAL A 2 -20.65 -4.61 7.07
N LEU A 3 -19.76 -3.62 6.90
CA LEU A 3 -18.65 -3.76 5.98
C LEU A 3 -17.78 -4.89 6.53
N THR A 4 -17.84 -6.07 5.91
CA THR A 4 -16.93 -7.18 6.22
C THR A 4 -15.54 -6.74 5.75
N PHE A 5 -14.80 -6.07 6.62
CA PHE A 5 -13.44 -5.64 6.34
C PHE A 5 -12.51 -6.84 6.52
N SER A 6 -12.02 -7.40 5.42
CA SER A 6 -10.89 -8.34 5.46
C SER A 6 -9.62 -7.53 5.67
N PRO A 7 -8.91 -7.68 6.81
CA PRO A 7 -7.66 -6.96 7.02
C PRO A 7 -6.63 -7.38 5.97
N VAL A 8 -5.88 -6.40 5.49
CA VAL A 8 -4.79 -6.58 4.53
C VAL A 8 -3.48 -6.47 5.29
N ILE A 9 -2.68 -7.53 5.29
CA ILE A 9 -1.40 -7.60 6.01
C ILE A 9 -0.27 -7.89 5.03
N THR A 10 0.86 -7.25 5.26
CA THR A 10 2.11 -7.54 4.54
C THR A 10 3.06 -8.34 5.40
N VAL A 11 3.62 -9.42 4.85
CA VAL A 11 4.59 -10.29 5.52
C VAL A 11 5.85 -10.42 4.68
N GLY A 12 6.99 -10.66 5.34
CA GLY A 12 8.25 -10.93 4.67
C GLY A 12 8.24 -12.30 3.99
N ARG A 13 8.91 -12.41 2.85
CA ARG A 13 9.15 -13.70 2.20
C ARG A 13 9.76 -14.69 3.21
N GLY A 14 9.19 -15.89 3.26
CA GLY A 14 9.59 -16.95 4.21
C GLY A 14 8.65 -17.09 5.40
N TYR A 15 7.75 -16.13 5.65
CA TYR A 15 6.75 -16.24 6.72
C TYR A 15 5.61 -17.20 6.35
N ASN A 16 5.29 -18.15 7.25
CA ASN A 16 4.15 -19.04 7.09
C ASN A 16 2.84 -18.33 7.47
N ALA A 17 2.17 -17.78 6.46
CA ALA A 17 0.91 -17.05 6.62
C ALA A 17 -0.36 -17.92 6.56
N LYS A 18 -0.26 -19.26 6.65
CA LYS A 18 -1.43 -20.15 6.52
C LYS A 18 -2.53 -19.77 7.51
N HIS A 19 -2.18 -19.64 8.79
CA HIS A 19 -3.13 -19.28 9.84
C HIS A 19 -3.81 -17.92 9.61
N LEU A 20 -3.13 -16.95 8.98
CA LEU A 20 -3.76 -15.66 8.63
C LEU A 20 -4.79 -15.85 7.51
N ARG A 21 -4.42 -16.58 6.46
CA ARG A 21 -5.30 -16.86 5.32
C ARG A 21 -6.53 -17.66 5.74
N ASP A 22 -6.36 -18.65 6.61
CA ASP A 22 -7.44 -19.48 7.16
C ASP A 22 -8.45 -18.64 7.97
N ASN A 23 -8.03 -17.47 8.49
CA ASN A 23 -8.88 -16.51 9.18
C ASN A 23 -9.40 -15.37 8.26
N GLY A 24 -9.31 -15.51 6.93
CA GLY A 24 -9.85 -14.53 5.98
C GLY A 24 -9.04 -13.25 5.84
N VAL A 25 -7.78 -13.23 6.31
CA VAL A 25 -6.84 -12.12 6.12
C VAL A 25 -6.26 -12.14 4.71
N VAL A 26 -6.25 -11.00 4.04
CA VAL A 26 -5.57 -10.83 2.76
C VAL A 26 -4.08 -10.62 3.04
N VAL A 27 -3.23 -11.54 2.56
CA VAL A 27 -1.79 -11.49 2.85
C VAL A 27 -0.98 -11.21 1.59
N HIS A 28 -0.26 -10.10 1.60
CA HIS A 28 0.77 -9.75 0.62
C HIS A 28 2.16 -10.18 1.14
N THR A 29 2.96 -10.78 0.26
CA THR A 29 4.33 -11.19 0.59
C THR A 29 5.33 -10.32 -0.15
N VAL A 30 6.24 -9.67 0.59
CA VAL A 30 7.24 -8.75 0.04
C VAL A 30 8.66 -9.22 0.34
N ARG A 31 9.64 -8.57 -0.30
CA ARG A 31 11.05 -8.75 0.05
C ARG A 31 11.26 -8.25 1.50
N PRO A 32 12.00 -8.95 2.38
CA PRO A 32 12.17 -8.53 3.78
C PRO A 32 12.64 -7.08 3.94
N GLU A 33 13.53 -6.61 3.06
CA GLU A 33 14.02 -5.23 3.02
C GLU A 33 12.94 -4.18 2.74
N TRP A 34 11.76 -4.57 2.25
CA TRP A 34 10.63 -3.68 2.03
C TRP A 34 9.66 -3.66 3.21
N LEU A 35 9.84 -4.50 4.24
CA LEU A 35 8.87 -4.54 5.35
C LEU A 35 8.80 -3.23 6.12
N GLU A 36 9.94 -2.56 6.31
CA GLU A 36 10.05 -1.33 7.08
C GLU A 36 9.88 -0.06 6.23
N LEU A 37 9.86 -0.19 4.90
CA LEU A 37 9.78 0.95 3.98
C LEU A 37 8.42 1.65 4.11
N GLY A 38 8.41 2.92 4.51
CA GLY A 38 7.19 3.71 4.74
C GLY A 38 6.37 3.22 5.94
N LEU A 39 6.97 2.47 6.87
CA LEU A 39 6.28 2.01 8.07
C LEU A 39 6.02 3.19 9.02
N THR A 40 4.79 3.32 9.47
CA THR A 40 4.36 4.31 10.47
C THR A 40 3.33 3.69 11.42
N GLN A 41 2.74 4.51 12.28
CA GLN A 41 1.74 4.10 13.26
C GLN A 41 0.45 4.90 13.12
N ALA A 42 -0.67 4.23 13.32
CA ALA A 42 -1.98 4.89 13.42
C ALA A 42 -2.79 4.30 14.57
N GLN A 43 -3.67 5.13 15.12
CA GLN A 43 -4.63 4.70 16.11
C GLN A 43 -5.87 4.14 15.43
N THR A 44 -6.26 2.93 15.80
CA THR A 44 -7.53 2.31 15.38
C THR A 44 -8.72 3.00 16.06
N PHE A 45 -9.92 2.80 15.54
CA PHE A 45 -11.16 3.33 16.15
C PHE A 45 -11.38 2.87 17.60
N THR A 46 -10.83 1.71 17.98
CA THR A 46 -10.88 1.19 19.36
C THR A 46 -9.72 1.67 20.23
N GLY A 47 -8.91 2.61 19.77
CA GLY A 47 -7.83 3.24 20.54
C GLY A 47 -6.48 2.52 20.49
N ASN A 48 -6.37 1.35 19.84
CA ASN A 48 -5.11 0.60 19.74
C ASN A 48 -4.18 1.23 18.70
N ILE A 49 -2.89 1.35 19.02
CA ILE A 49 -1.85 1.74 18.05
C ILE A 49 -1.44 0.53 17.23
N VAL A 50 -1.50 0.65 15.91
CA VAL A 50 -1.09 -0.39 14.97
C VAL A 50 -0.08 0.14 13.98
N ARG A 51 0.78 -0.75 13.49
CA ARG A 51 1.72 -0.45 12.40
C ARG A 51 0.96 -0.44 11.07
N ILE A 52 1.20 0.60 10.27
CA ILE A 52 0.64 0.74 8.93
C ILE A 52 1.72 1.21 7.97
N TYR A 53 1.44 1.15 6.67
CA TYR A 53 2.24 1.87 5.69
C TYR A 53 1.68 3.27 5.46
N ASP A 54 2.57 4.23 5.22
CA ASP A 54 2.21 5.55 4.77
C ASP A 54 1.59 5.52 3.35
N ARG A 55 1.12 6.69 2.91
CA ARG A 55 0.35 6.81 1.67
C ARG A 55 1.22 6.56 0.45
N GLU A 56 2.43 7.07 0.44
CA GLU A 56 3.43 6.93 -0.62
C GLU A 56 3.75 5.45 -0.89
N ARG A 57 4.01 4.70 0.19
CA ARG A 57 4.24 3.26 0.12
C ARG A 57 3.00 2.52 -0.38
N CYS A 58 1.81 2.87 0.12
CA CYS A 58 0.56 2.27 -0.35
C CYS A 58 0.35 2.52 -1.86
N ILE A 59 0.64 3.73 -2.36
CA ILE A 59 0.54 4.03 -3.80
C ILE A 59 1.52 3.19 -4.63
N CYS A 60 2.76 3.01 -4.15
CA CYS A 60 3.71 2.12 -4.82
C CYS A 60 3.18 0.68 -4.91
N ASP A 61 2.60 0.17 -3.83
CA ASP A 61 2.00 -1.18 -3.80
C ASP A 61 0.77 -1.29 -4.73
N ILE A 62 -0.07 -0.26 -4.79
CA ILE A 62 -1.24 -0.20 -5.68
C ILE A 62 -0.81 -0.19 -7.15
N ILE A 63 0.15 0.66 -7.52
CA ILE A 63 0.72 0.74 -8.88
C ILE A 63 1.37 -0.59 -9.27
N LYS A 64 2.12 -1.20 -8.36
CA LYS A 64 2.75 -2.50 -8.60
C LYS A 64 1.73 -3.60 -8.88
N ASN A 65 0.60 -3.58 -8.17
CA ASN A 65 -0.41 -4.64 -8.21
C ASN A 65 -1.65 -4.31 -9.05
N LYS A 66 -1.65 -3.23 -9.85
CA LYS A 66 -2.77 -2.78 -10.71
C LYS A 66 -3.56 -3.92 -11.35
N ASN A 67 -2.89 -4.87 -12.00
CA ASN A 67 -3.53 -5.97 -12.75
C ASN A 67 -4.26 -6.99 -11.87
N LYS A 68 -4.12 -6.91 -10.54
CA LYS A 68 -4.75 -7.78 -9.54
C LYS A 68 -5.77 -7.03 -8.69
N MET A 69 -6.08 -5.78 -9.04
CA MET A 69 -6.98 -4.92 -8.29
C MET A 69 -8.21 -4.58 -9.12
N ASP A 70 -9.31 -4.32 -8.43
CA ASP A 70 -10.46 -3.69 -9.06
C ASP A 70 -10.07 -2.31 -9.61
N ILE A 71 -10.44 -2.04 -10.86
CA ILE A 71 -10.03 -0.83 -11.56
C ILE A 71 -10.60 0.44 -10.92
N GLN A 72 -11.79 0.38 -10.32
CA GLN A 72 -12.40 1.53 -9.64
C GLN A 72 -11.65 1.83 -8.35
N VAL A 73 -11.30 0.80 -7.58
CA VAL A 73 -10.47 0.95 -6.37
C VAL A 73 -9.11 1.54 -6.72
N PHE A 74 -8.49 1.06 -7.80
CA PHE A 74 -7.22 1.59 -8.30
C PHE A 74 -7.31 3.07 -8.68
N GLN A 75 -8.32 3.43 -9.47
CA GLN A 75 -8.53 4.82 -9.92
C GLN A 75 -8.79 5.74 -8.74
N MET A 76 -9.66 5.35 -7.81
CA MET A 76 -9.99 6.13 -6.61
C MET A 76 -8.77 6.37 -5.73
N ALA A 77 -7.92 5.36 -5.53
CA ALA A 77 -6.71 5.51 -4.73
C ALA A 77 -5.72 6.50 -5.36
N LEU A 78 -5.49 6.41 -6.67
CA LEU A 78 -4.58 7.33 -7.36
C LEU A 78 -5.12 8.76 -7.37
N THR A 79 -6.37 8.96 -7.78
CA THR A 79 -6.93 10.32 -7.86
C THR A 79 -6.99 10.96 -6.48
N SER A 80 -7.41 10.21 -5.46
CA SER A 80 -7.42 10.69 -4.07
C SER A 80 -6.03 11.13 -3.62
N TYR A 81 -5.00 10.31 -3.84
CA TYR A 81 -3.63 10.66 -3.43
C TYR A 81 -3.07 11.86 -4.19
N PHE A 82 -3.20 11.90 -5.52
CA PHE A 82 -2.62 12.97 -6.32
C PHE A 82 -3.35 14.31 -6.14
N SER A 83 -4.64 14.29 -5.81
CA SER A 83 -5.41 15.50 -5.49
C SER A 83 -5.11 16.09 -4.10
N ASP A 84 -4.49 15.31 -3.21
CA ASP A 84 -4.19 15.72 -1.83
C ASP A 84 -3.06 16.75 -1.76
N SER A 85 -3.21 17.80 -0.95
CA SER A 85 -2.18 18.84 -0.78
C SER A 85 -0.95 18.36 0.01
N ASP A 86 -1.14 17.37 0.87
CA ASP A 86 -0.13 16.85 1.81
C ASP A 86 0.61 15.64 1.23
N LYS A 87 0.41 15.33 -0.06
CA LYS A 87 1.16 14.28 -0.76
C LYS A 87 2.65 14.58 -0.76
N ASN A 88 3.47 13.57 -0.51
CA ASN A 88 4.92 13.70 -0.53
C ASN A 88 5.51 13.01 -1.77
N ILE A 89 5.64 13.76 -2.87
CA ILE A 89 6.18 13.25 -4.13
C ILE A 89 7.65 12.81 -4.01
N HIS A 90 8.42 13.43 -3.11
CA HIS A 90 9.81 13.02 -2.88
C HIS A 90 9.88 11.59 -2.34
N ASN A 91 9.15 11.31 -1.26
CA ASN A 91 9.07 9.98 -0.67
C ASN A 91 8.46 8.96 -1.65
N LEU A 92 7.41 9.34 -2.40
CA LEU A 92 6.82 8.47 -3.43
C LEU A 92 7.88 7.99 -4.43
N MET A 93 8.69 8.91 -4.96
CA MET A 93 9.71 8.59 -5.95
C MET A 93 10.89 7.81 -5.35
N GLU A 94 11.27 8.11 -4.10
CA GLU A 94 12.28 7.33 -3.36
C GLU A 94 11.82 5.87 -3.20
N TYR A 95 10.61 5.65 -2.73
CA TYR A 95 10.06 4.32 -2.51
C TYR A 95 9.88 3.56 -3.81
N ALA A 96 9.44 4.26 -4.87
CA ALA A 96 9.33 3.69 -6.20
C ALA A 96 10.68 3.17 -6.72
N GLY A 97 11.77 3.89 -6.44
CA GLY A 97 13.14 3.47 -6.74
C GLY A 97 13.52 2.19 -6.01
N ILE A 98 13.35 2.17 -4.69
CA ILE A 98 13.64 1.00 -3.84
C ILE A 98 12.82 -0.23 -4.25
N MET A 99 11.57 -0.03 -4.66
CA MET A 99 10.64 -1.08 -5.06
C MET A 99 10.74 -1.47 -6.54
N GLY A 100 11.55 -0.76 -7.34
CA GLY A 100 11.71 -1.01 -8.77
C GLY A 100 10.45 -0.72 -9.60
N VAL A 101 9.66 0.28 -9.21
CA VAL A 101 8.42 0.69 -9.89
C VAL A 101 8.43 2.13 -10.40
N SER A 102 9.60 2.79 -10.39
CA SER A 102 9.77 4.20 -10.80
C SER A 102 9.14 4.54 -12.16
N ASP A 103 9.33 3.70 -13.18
CA ASP A 103 8.80 3.97 -14.52
C ASP A 103 7.27 4.04 -14.53
N LYS A 104 6.63 3.12 -13.79
CA LYS A 104 5.16 3.11 -13.66
C LYS A 104 4.67 4.30 -12.86
N VAL A 105 5.34 4.62 -11.76
CA VAL A 105 4.97 5.78 -10.93
C VAL A 105 5.08 7.07 -11.75
N ARG A 106 6.14 7.21 -12.55
CA ARG A 106 6.36 8.38 -13.41
C ARG A 106 5.22 8.59 -14.41
N GLN A 107 4.75 7.53 -15.06
CA GLN A 107 3.61 7.60 -15.99
C GLN A 107 2.35 8.18 -15.35
N TYR A 108 2.11 7.89 -14.07
CA TYR A 108 0.96 8.44 -13.35
C TYR A 108 1.20 9.88 -12.89
N THR A 109 2.41 10.20 -12.42
CA THR A 109 2.75 11.57 -12.03
C THR A 109 2.68 12.54 -13.21
N GLU A 110 3.04 12.12 -14.43
CA GLU A 110 2.99 12.96 -15.64
C GLU A 110 1.57 13.34 -16.07
N VAL A 111 0.56 12.59 -15.62
CA VAL A 111 -0.85 12.78 -15.99
C VAL A 111 -1.66 13.43 -14.88
N LEU A 112 -1.32 13.16 -13.61
CA LEU A 112 -2.13 13.51 -12.44
C LEU A 112 -1.56 14.68 -11.63
N LEU A 113 -0.36 15.17 -11.95
CA LEU A 113 0.23 16.41 -11.42
C LEU A 113 0.17 17.51 -12.48
#